data_AF-A0A564YHU3-F1
#
_entry.id   AF-A0A564YHU3-F1
#
_cell.length_a   1.000
_cell.length_b   1.000
_cell.length_c   1.000
_cell.angle_alpha   90.00
_cell.angle_beta   90.00
_cell.angle_gamma   90.00
#
_symmetry.space_group_name_H-M   'P 1'
#
loop_
_entity.id
_entity.type
_entity.pdbx_description
1 polymer ?
#
loop_
_entity_poly.entity_id
_entity_poly.type
_entity_poly.pdbx_seq_one_letter_code
_entity_poly.pdbx_strand_id
1 'polypeptide(L)'
;MVDHMLHASDTVRIAVAGKYTKLSDAYLSLLKACEHAATYCNCKLKVDLVDSEELEPAMEHSSPEQYHEAWLSISNAQAVIVAGGFGSRGCEGKIAVIRYCRERGIPFLGICLGFQLAVVEFARNILGWKDSNSTEFDPNTTHPVVIDMPEFNPGDMGGTMRLGSRRTKFVVSPLVKDYLDNSKVAKITNRLSCVSVSGSEEDGSEDIAANVSTENESDKENFPDYLSCFNTYRLMNADHIDARHRHRYEVNPKVINDFESNGFAFVGRDDDKGNRMEIGELIRPIACQRSKSSKDSVAGLEERRHPYFVGTQFHPEYTSRPMTPSPFFLGLVYSALSQRSSSRSTDSQLKGPNYLLVPPPKPWYPRQPASMSYNSLFPIVKKA
;
A
#
# COMPACT_ATOMS: atom_id res chain seq x y z
N MET A 1 -2.49 -9.32 -23.82
CA MET A 1 -1.34 -8.77 -23.07
C MET A 1 -0.34 -8.11 -23.99
N VAL A 2 0.25 -8.84 -24.96
CA VAL A 2 1.18 -8.26 -25.95
C VAL A 2 0.53 -7.09 -26.71
N ASP A 3 -0.72 -7.25 -27.14
CA ASP A 3 -1.46 -6.16 -27.81
C ASP A 3 -1.65 -4.93 -26.92
N HIS A 4 -1.90 -5.12 -25.61
CA HIS A 4 -2.03 -4.00 -24.66
C HIS A 4 -0.68 -3.28 -24.50
N MET A 5 0.44 -4.02 -24.45
CA MET A 5 1.77 -3.43 -24.36
C MET A 5 2.13 -2.61 -25.61
N LEU A 6 1.77 -3.12 -26.80
CA LEU A 6 2.11 -2.48 -28.08
C LEU A 6 1.19 -1.30 -28.40
N HIS A 7 -0.10 -1.40 -28.09
CA HIS A 7 -1.12 -0.46 -28.54
C HIS A 7 -1.66 0.48 -27.46
N ALA A 8 -1.15 0.41 -26.23
CA ALA A 8 -1.51 1.37 -25.18
C ALA A 8 -1.22 2.83 -25.59
N SER A 9 -2.23 3.68 -25.45
CA SER A 9 -2.18 5.11 -25.80
C SER A 9 -1.73 5.99 -24.63
N ASP A 10 -2.11 5.61 -23.40
CA ASP A 10 -1.76 6.34 -22.20
C ASP A 10 -0.42 5.89 -21.62
N THR A 11 0.34 6.84 -21.07
CA THR A 11 1.58 6.59 -20.35
C THR A 11 1.41 6.93 -18.87
N VAL A 12 1.85 6.02 -17.99
CA VAL A 12 2.01 6.26 -16.56
C VAL A 12 3.49 6.46 -16.23
N ARG A 13 3.82 7.53 -15.50
CA ARG A 13 5.17 7.82 -15.01
C ARG A 13 5.28 7.50 -13.53
N ILE A 14 6.19 6.58 -13.19
CA ILE A 14 6.45 6.18 -11.80
C ILE A 14 7.90 6.50 -11.48
N ALA A 15 8.16 7.18 -10.36
CA ALA A 15 9.53 7.32 -9.85
C ALA A 15 9.79 6.27 -8.76
N VAL A 16 10.96 5.65 -8.79
CA VAL A 16 11.41 4.71 -7.77
C VAL A 16 12.61 5.32 -7.06
N ALA A 17 12.42 5.72 -5.80
CA ALA A 17 13.48 6.22 -4.94
C ALA A 17 14.22 5.04 -4.30
N GLY A 18 15.49 4.88 -4.64
CA GLY A 18 16.29 3.71 -4.28
C GLY A 18 17.77 4.04 -4.15
N LYS A 19 18.55 3.05 -3.68
CA LYS A 19 19.98 3.15 -3.36
C LYS A 19 20.90 2.71 -4.52
N TYR A 20 20.36 1.93 -5.46
CA TYR A 20 21.12 1.24 -6.51
C TYR A 20 20.59 1.58 -7.91
N THR A 21 20.50 2.87 -8.23
CA THR A 21 19.92 3.31 -9.52
C THR A 21 20.79 3.00 -10.72
N LYS A 22 22.12 2.95 -10.53
CA LYS A 22 23.10 2.63 -11.58
C LYS A 22 23.06 1.17 -12.04
N LEU A 23 22.45 0.29 -11.24
CA LEU A 23 22.29 -1.14 -11.55
C LEU A 23 20.79 -1.41 -11.71
N SER A 24 20.28 -1.32 -12.94
CA SER A 24 18.86 -1.56 -13.24
C SER A 24 18.35 -2.90 -12.70
N ASP A 25 19.22 -3.91 -12.67
CA ASP A 25 18.91 -5.26 -12.22
C ASP A 25 18.59 -5.33 -10.72
N ALA A 26 19.09 -4.39 -9.92
CA ALA A 26 18.82 -4.31 -8.49
C ALA A 26 17.31 -4.10 -8.19
N TYR A 27 16.56 -3.55 -9.15
CA TYR A 27 15.12 -3.31 -9.06
C TYR A 27 14.31 -4.12 -10.05
N LEU A 28 14.88 -5.14 -10.71
CA LEU A 28 14.21 -5.86 -11.81
C LEU A 28 12.85 -6.44 -11.40
N SER A 29 12.74 -7.06 -10.23
CA SER A 29 11.46 -7.60 -9.73
C SER A 29 10.39 -6.50 -9.56
N LEU A 30 10.79 -5.36 -9.01
CA LEU A 30 9.93 -4.18 -8.81
C LEU A 30 9.50 -3.58 -10.15
N LEU A 31 10.43 -3.42 -11.08
CA LEU A 31 10.15 -2.92 -12.43
C LEU A 31 9.17 -3.83 -13.18
N LYS A 32 9.35 -5.15 -13.08
CA LYS A 32 8.43 -6.13 -13.67
C LYS A 32 7.05 -6.10 -13.03
N ALA A 33 6.96 -5.92 -11.71
CA ALA A 33 5.67 -5.76 -11.05
C ALA A 33 4.93 -4.49 -11.51
N CYS A 34 5.65 -3.38 -11.70
CA CYS A 34 5.09 -2.17 -12.31
C CYS A 34 4.61 -2.42 -13.74
N GLU A 35 5.40 -3.14 -14.55
CA GLU A 35 5.08 -3.47 -15.94
C GLU A 35 3.82 -4.34 -16.03
N HIS A 36 3.68 -5.34 -15.15
CA HIS A 36 2.47 -6.17 -15.06
C HIS A 36 1.24 -5.30 -14.76
N ALA A 37 1.34 -4.39 -13.78
CA ALA A 37 0.23 -3.51 -13.40
C ALA A 37 -0.13 -2.52 -14.51
N ALA A 38 0.85 -1.87 -15.13
CA ALA A 38 0.64 -0.94 -16.23
C ALA A 38 0.01 -1.62 -17.46
N THR A 39 0.50 -2.81 -17.82
CA THR A 39 -0.05 -3.60 -18.93
C THR A 39 -1.50 -4.00 -18.67
N TYR A 40 -1.81 -4.40 -17.44
CA TYR A 40 -3.18 -4.72 -17.03
C TYR A 40 -4.10 -3.51 -17.16
N CYS A 41 -3.62 -2.32 -16.79
CA CYS A 41 -4.33 -1.05 -16.94
C CYS A 41 -4.30 -0.47 -18.38
N ASN A 42 -3.80 -1.22 -19.36
CA ASN A 42 -3.64 -0.80 -20.76
C ASN A 42 -2.88 0.54 -20.91
N CYS A 43 -1.81 0.73 -20.13
CA CYS A 43 -0.95 1.91 -20.22
C CYS A 43 0.53 1.54 -20.38
N LYS A 44 1.28 2.41 -21.06
CA LYS A 44 2.74 2.34 -21.18
C LYS A 44 3.36 2.77 -19.86
N LEU A 45 4.35 2.00 -19.40
CA LEU A 45 5.11 2.33 -18.21
C LEU A 45 6.35 3.15 -18.59
N LYS A 46 6.54 4.29 -17.93
CA LYS A 46 7.83 4.96 -17.85
C LYS A 46 8.27 5.00 -16.39
N VAL A 47 9.46 4.48 -16.11
CA VAL A 47 10.04 4.49 -14.77
C VAL A 47 11.28 5.36 -14.75
N ASP A 48 11.34 6.27 -13.77
CA ASP A 48 12.52 7.07 -13.46
C ASP A 48 13.13 6.52 -12.15
N LEU A 49 14.34 5.94 -12.22
CA LEU A 49 15.07 5.45 -11.04
C LEU A 49 15.85 6.63 -10.43
N VAL A 50 15.57 6.99 -9.18
CA VAL A 50 16.14 8.17 -8.53
C VAL A 50 16.99 7.76 -7.33
N ASP A 51 18.24 8.23 -7.26
CA ASP A 51 19.12 7.90 -6.15
C ASP A 51 18.66 8.66 -4.90
N SER A 52 18.38 7.91 -3.84
CA SER A 52 17.92 8.47 -2.58
C SER A 52 18.94 9.39 -1.90
N GLU A 53 20.23 9.25 -2.19
CA GLU A 53 21.24 10.19 -1.67
C GLU A 53 21.13 11.57 -2.33
N GLU A 54 20.89 11.60 -3.64
CA GLU A 54 20.73 12.85 -4.41
C GLU A 54 19.51 13.65 -3.94
N LEU A 55 18.57 13.01 -3.25
CA LEU A 55 17.37 13.63 -2.67
C LEU A 55 17.60 14.21 -1.26
N GLU A 56 18.76 13.97 -0.64
CA GLU A 56 19.04 14.47 0.71
C GLU A 56 19.21 16.00 0.74
N PRO A 57 18.70 16.70 1.78
CA PRO A 57 18.82 18.16 1.86
C PRO A 57 20.26 18.69 1.78
N ALA A 58 21.24 17.91 2.25
CA ALA A 58 22.65 18.30 2.16
C ALA A 58 23.15 18.42 0.71
N MET A 59 22.57 17.65 -0.23
CA MET A 59 22.93 17.66 -1.64
C MET A 59 22.52 18.94 -2.36
N GLU A 60 21.54 19.68 -1.85
CA GLU A 60 21.17 21.00 -2.37
C GLU A 60 22.36 21.97 -2.35
N HIS A 61 23.26 21.82 -1.38
CA HIS A 61 24.44 22.66 -1.26
C HIS A 61 25.70 22.03 -1.88
N SER A 62 25.92 20.72 -1.69
CA SER A 62 27.14 20.06 -2.18
C SER A 62 27.13 19.77 -3.69
N SER A 63 25.96 19.41 -4.25
CA SER A 63 25.78 19.01 -5.65
C SER A 63 24.38 19.41 -6.16
N PRO A 64 24.10 20.73 -6.32
CA PRO A 64 22.77 21.25 -6.61
C PRO A 64 22.16 20.71 -7.91
N GLU A 65 22.97 20.47 -8.94
CA GLU A 65 22.49 19.94 -10.22
C GLU A 65 21.85 18.56 -10.08
N GLN A 66 22.54 17.64 -9.39
CA GLN A 66 22.04 16.28 -9.12
C GLN A 66 20.80 16.33 -8.22
N TYR A 67 20.82 17.18 -7.20
CA TYR A 67 19.68 17.36 -6.31
C TYR A 67 18.42 17.82 -7.06
N HIS A 68 18.55 18.86 -7.88
CA HIS A 68 17.40 19.38 -8.64
C HIS A 68 16.94 18.42 -9.73
N GLU A 69 17.83 17.67 -10.39
CA GLU A 69 17.46 16.63 -11.36
C GLU A 69 16.68 15.47 -10.70
N ALA A 70 17.14 15.03 -9.52
CA ALA A 70 16.47 14.00 -8.74
C ALA A 70 15.06 14.46 -8.32
N TRP A 71 14.92 15.67 -7.77
CA TRP A 71 13.62 16.23 -7.39
C TRP A 71 12.73 16.55 -8.59
N LEU A 72 13.29 16.89 -9.75
CA LEU A 72 12.54 17.04 -10.99
C LEU A 72 11.93 15.70 -11.42
N SER A 73 12.66 14.60 -11.27
CA SER A 73 12.15 13.25 -11.56
C SER A 73 11.01 12.86 -10.61
N ILE A 74 11.17 13.10 -9.30
CA ILE A 74 10.12 12.84 -8.31
C ILE A 74 8.87 13.70 -8.56
N SER A 75 9.04 14.99 -8.84
CA SER A 75 7.92 15.92 -9.03
C SER A 75 7.15 15.72 -10.35
N ASN A 76 7.82 15.20 -11.39
CA ASN A 76 7.19 14.82 -12.64
C ASN A 76 6.48 13.46 -12.60
N ALA A 77 6.70 12.66 -11.56
CA ALA A 77 6.09 11.36 -11.41
C ALA A 77 4.61 11.47 -11.00
N GLN A 78 3.79 10.54 -11.50
CA GLN A 78 2.38 10.43 -11.16
C GLN A 78 2.13 9.47 -9.98
N ALA A 79 3.14 8.68 -9.64
CA ALA A 79 3.20 7.84 -8.47
C ALA A 79 4.66 7.63 -8.08
N VAL A 80 4.91 7.39 -6.79
CA VAL A 80 6.24 7.20 -6.25
C VAL A 80 6.31 5.90 -5.45
N ILE A 81 7.38 5.14 -5.67
CA ILE A 81 7.72 3.96 -4.89
C ILE A 81 8.99 4.25 -4.12
N VAL A 82 8.97 4.03 -2.80
CA VAL A 82 10.20 4.03 -1.99
C VAL A 82 10.57 2.58 -1.74
N ALA A 83 11.67 2.16 -2.37
CA ALA A 83 12.10 0.77 -2.36
C ALA A 83 12.79 0.39 -1.04
N GLY A 84 12.85 -0.92 -0.81
CA GLY A 84 13.62 -1.52 0.28
C GLY A 84 15.11 -1.14 0.23
N GLY A 85 15.82 -1.42 1.31
CA GLY A 85 17.24 -1.14 1.44
C GLY A 85 17.75 -1.54 2.82
N PHE A 86 19.01 -1.21 3.09
CA PHE A 86 19.66 -1.46 4.38
C PHE A 86 20.68 -0.36 4.67
N GLY A 87 20.90 -0.10 5.96
CA GLY A 87 21.78 0.96 6.44
C GLY A 87 21.22 2.37 6.23
N SER A 88 21.87 3.36 6.82
CA SER A 88 21.39 4.75 6.92
C SER A 88 21.51 5.59 5.64
N ARG A 89 22.33 5.15 4.68
CA ARG A 89 22.61 5.89 3.43
C ARG A 89 21.32 6.10 2.62
N GLY A 90 20.99 7.36 2.30
CA GLY A 90 19.81 7.73 1.51
C GLY A 90 18.50 7.71 2.31
N CYS A 91 18.53 7.42 3.62
CA CYS A 91 17.29 7.34 4.41
C CYS A 91 16.59 8.70 4.55
N GLU A 92 17.35 9.78 4.77
CA GLU A 92 16.75 11.12 4.90
C GLU A 92 16.15 11.63 3.59
N GLY A 93 16.78 11.30 2.44
CA GLY A 93 16.21 11.59 1.13
C GLY A 93 14.90 10.83 0.87
N LYS A 94 14.84 9.55 1.26
CA LYS A 94 13.59 8.76 1.24
C LYS A 94 12.51 9.36 2.14
N ILE A 95 12.84 9.76 3.37
CA ILE A 95 11.90 10.42 4.30
C ILE A 95 11.37 11.72 3.68
N ALA A 96 12.22 12.52 3.03
CA ALA A 96 11.81 13.74 2.35
C ALA A 96 10.81 13.46 1.20
N VAL A 97 11.07 12.41 0.39
CA VAL A 97 10.15 11.98 -0.67
C VAL A 97 8.81 11.48 -0.11
N ILE A 98 8.83 10.73 0.99
CA ILE A 98 7.60 10.23 1.62
C ILE A 98 6.74 11.41 2.10
N ARG A 99 7.37 12.38 2.76
CA ARG A 99 6.70 13.63 3.17
C ARG A 99 6.11 14.36 1.97
N TYR A 100 6.88 14.51 0.89
CA TYR A 100 6.42 15.13 -0.35
C TYR A 100 5.17 14.45 -0.90
N CYS A 101 5.15 13.11 -0.93
CA CYS A 101 4.01 12.35 -1.40
C CYS A 101 2.79 12.54 -0.49
N ARG A 102 2.98 12.43 0.83
CA ARG A 102 1.92 12.59 1.84
C ARG A 102 1.26 13.97 1.74
N GLU A 103 2.07 15.03 1.70
CA GLU A 103 1.57 16.41 1.73
C GLU A 103 0.90 16.83 0.41
N ARG A 104 1.35 16.28 -0.73
CA ARG A 104 0.78 16.61 -2.04
C ARG A 104 -0.30 15.65 -2.54
N GLY A 105 -0.51 14.54 -1.85
CA GLY A 105 -1.46 13.52 -2.29
C GLY A 105 -0.98 12.74 -3.51
N ILE A 106 0.33 12.54 -3.64
CA ILE A 106 0.91 11.75 -4.74
C ILE A 106 0.83 10.27 -4.36
N PRO A 107 0.27 9.39 -5.21
CA PRO A 107 0.17 7.97 -4.93
C PRO A 107 1.51 7.38 -4.54
N PHE A 108 1.54 6.70 -3.40
CA PHE A 108 2.75 6.26 -2.72
C PHE A 108 2.65 4.77 -2.36
N LEU A 109 3.74 4.04 -2.63
CA LEU A 109 3.96 2.68 -2.15
C LEU A 109 5.34 2.57 -1.47
N GLY A 110 5.37 2.34 -0.17
CA GLY A 110 6.58 2.04 0.59
C GLY A 110 6.78 0.53 0.73
N ILE A 111 7.94 0.00 0.32
CA ILE A 111 8.23 -1.44 0.39
C ILE A 111 9.36 -1.70 1.40
N CYS A 112 9.12 -2.59 2.36
CA CYS A 112 10.08 -2.98 3.40
C CYS A 112 10.61 -1.74 4.13
N LEU A 113 11.89 -1.36 3.95
CA LEU A 113 12.45 -0.12 4.48
C LEU A 113 11.62 1.12 4.11
N GLY A 114 11.01 1.17 2.92
CA GLY A 114 10.15 2.30 2.54
C GLY A 114 8.92 2.46 3.43
N PHE A 115 8.36 1.37 3.94
CA PHE A 115 7.26 1.41 4.91
C PHE A 115 7.76 1.87 6.29
N GLN A 116 8.89 1.32 6.75
CA GLN A 116 9.51 1.75 8.01
C GLN A 116 9.83 3.25 8.02
N LEU A 117 10.37 3.79 6.93
CA LEU A 117 10.65 5.21 6.82
C LEU A 117 9.38 6.07 6.72
N ALA A 118 8.26 5.51 6.26
CA ALA A 118 6.98 6.22 6.28
C ALA A 118 6.41 6.35 7.70
N VAL A 119 6.63 5.32 8.54
CA VAL A 119 6.34 5.39 9.98
C VAL A 119 7.22 6.45 10.65
N VAL A 120 8.51 6.49 10.34
CA VAL A 120 9.43 7.54 10.83
C VAL A 120 8.99 8.94 10.39
N GLU A 121 8.67 9.13 9.10
CA GLU A 121 8.19 10.41 8.56
C GLU A 121 6.92 10.89 9.28
N PHE A 122 5.95 9.98 9.45
CA PHE A 122 4.69 10.30 10.10
C PHE A 122 4.89 10.70 11.57
N ALA A 123 5.74 9.98 12.31
CA ALA A 123 6.06 10.36 13.69
C ALA A 123 6.73 11.74 13.78
N ARG A 124 7.71 12.04 12.92
CA ARG A 124 8.41 13.33 12.92
C ARG A 124 7.49 14.49 12.57
N ASN A 125 6.57 14.31 11.62
CA ASN A 125 5.79 15.42 11.06
C ASN A 125 4.37 15.54 11.61
N ILE A 126 3.71 14.43 11.93
CA ILE A 126 2.33 14.42 12.45
C ILE A 126 2.30 14.29 13.97
N LEU A 127 3.06 13.36 14.55
CA LEU A 127 3.11 13.19 16.01
C LEU A 127 4.03 14.21 16.69
N GLY A 128 4.91 14.86 15.93
CA GLY A 128 5.85 15.86 16.44
C GLY A 128 7.11 15.29 17.10
N TRP A 129 7.33 13.98 17.04
CA TRP A 129 8.51 13.29 17.59
C TRP A 129 9.72 13.49 16.67
N LYS A 130 10.37 14.66 16.76
CA LYS A 130 11.38 15.10 15.80
C LYS A 130 12.61 14.19 15.72
N ASP A 131 13.00 13.57 16.82
CA ASP A 131 14.10 12.62 16.90
C ASP A 131 13.68 11.17 16.59
N SER A 132 12.42 10.92 16.25
CA SER A 132 11.92 9.59 15.92
C SER A 132 12.77 8.93 14.84
N ASN A 133 13.20 7.69 15.10
CA ASN A 133 14.03 6.94 14.17
C ASN A 133 13.86 5.43 14.34
N SER A 134 14.48 4.68 13.43
CA SER A 134 14.74 3.25 13.59
C SER A 134 15.96 3.03 14.48
N THR A 135 15.90 2.04 15.36
CA THR A 135 17.07 1.60 16.12
C THR A 135 18.17 1.01 15.24
N GLU A 136 17.89 0.71 13.95
CA GLU A 136 18.92 0.37 12.96
C GLU A 136 19.87 1.55 12.69
N PHE A 137 19.34 2.77 12.66
CA PHE A 137 20.07 3.97 12.21
C PHE A 137 20.50 4.85 13.37
N ASP A 138 19.64 4.99 14.38
CA ASP A 138 19.92 5.75 15.59
C ASP A 138 19.44 4.96 16.83
N PRO A 139 20.32 4.18 17.45
CA PRO A 139 19.99 3.42 18.66
C PRO A 139 19.68 4.31 19.89
N ASN A 140 20.04 5.59 19.85
CA ASN A 140 19.92 6.51 20.99
C ASN A 140 18.67 7.40 20.90
N THR A 141 17.85 7.25 19.87
CA THR A 141 16.58 7.99 19.74
C THR A 141 15.70 7.79 20.97
N THR A 142 15.05 8.87 21.44
CA THR A 142 14.08 8.77 22.53
C THR A 142 12.71 8.27 22.06
N HIS A 143 12.48 8.28 20.75
CA HIS A 143 11.25 7.78 20.11
C HIS A 143 11.56 6.66 19.09
N PRO A 144 11.91 5.44 19.56
CA PRO A 144 12.21 4.31 18.68
C PRO A 144 10.91 3.73 18.09
N VAL A 145 10.52 4.22 16.91
CA VAL A 145 9.28 3.79 16.23
C VAL A 145 9.46 2.52 15.41
N VAL A 146 10.70 2.17 15.07
CA VAL A 146 11.08 0.91 14.42
C VAL A 146 12.20 0.27 15.23
N ILE A 147 12.02 -0.99 15.63
CA ILE A 147 12.89 -1.72 16.57
C ILE A 147 13.31 -3.08 16.01
N ASP A 148 14.45 -3.60 16.47
CA ASP A 148 14.85 -4.99 16.17
C ASP A 148 13.88 -5.96 16.86
N MET A 149 13.17 -6.78 16.10
CA MET A 149 12.22 -7.76 16.65
C MET A 149 12.37 -9.11 15.92
N PRO A 150 13.49 -9.83 16.18
CA PRO A 150 13.82 -11.04 15.47
C PRO A 150 12.84 -12.19 15.77
N GLU A 151 12.90 -13.23 14.94
CA GLU A 151 12.17 -14.47 15.18
C GLU A 151 13.01 -15.45 16.00
N PHE A 152 12.34 -16.19 16.87
CA PHE A 152 12.94 -17.26 17.67
C PHE A 152 12.25 -18.56 17.29
N ASN A 153 12.86 -19.29 16.37
CA ASN A 153 12.30 -20.53 15.83
C ASN A 153 12.94 -21.74 16.53
N PRO A 154 12.17 -22.79 16.87
CA PRO A 154 12.73 -24.02 17.40
C PRO A 154 13.77 -24.62 16.43
N GLY A 155 14.99 -24.83 16.91
CA GLY A 155 16.10 -25.39 16.13
C GLY A 155 17.12 -24.36 15.63
N ASP A 156 16.78 -23.07 15.61
CA ASP A 156 17.71 -22.00 15.31
C ASP A 156 18.35 -21.44 16.58
N MET A 157 19.65 -21.11 16.54
CA MET A 157 20.31 -20.42 17.64
C MET A 157 20.25 -18.90 17.45
N GLY A 158 19.75 -18.19 18.47
CA GLY A 158 19.66 -16.73 18.47
C GLY A 158 18.42 -16.18 17.75
N GLY A 159 18.39 -14.86 17.59
CA GLY A 159 17.31 -14.16 16.88
C GLY A 159 17.56 -14.17 15.37
N THR A 160 16.69 -14.81 14.61
CA THR A 160 16.76 -14.92 13.16
C THR A 160 15.98 -13.81 12.46
N MET A 161 16.30 -13.58 11.18
CA MET A 161 15.57 -12.65 10.31
C MET A 161 14.20 -13.23 9.95
N ARG A 162 13.16 -12.39 9.89
CA ARG A 162 11.86 -12.79 9.33
C ARG A 162 12.02 -13.00 7.83
N LEU A 163 11.98 -14.27 7.42
CA LEU A 163 12.26 -14.72 6.06
C LEU A 163 11.18 -15.67 5.55
N GLY A 164 10.91 -15.60 4.26
CA GLY A 164 10.07 -16.56 3.55
C GLY A 164 8.59 -16.14 3.49
N SER A 165 7.73 -17.08 3.13
CA SER A 165 6.29 -16.85 3.02
C SER A 165 5.66 -16.83 4.42
N ARG A 166 4.95 -15.76 4.74
CA ARG A 166 4.21 -15.61 6.01
C ARG A 166 2.82 -15.09 5.71
N ARG A 167 1.88 -15.43 6.59
CA ARG A 167 0.49 -14.99 6.48
C ARG A 167 0.29 -13.64 7.15
N THR A 168 -0.31 -12.72 6.42
CA THR A 168 -0.78 -11.42 6.88
C THR A 168 -2.30 -11.43 6.90
N LYS A 169 -2.91 -11.16 8.05
CA LYS A 169 -4.37 -11.02 8.18
C LYS A 169 -4.78 -9.56 8.13
N PHE A 170 -5.92 -9.30 7.50
CA PHE A 170 -6.55 -7.99 7.54
C PHE A 170 -7.31 -7.79 8.85
N VAL A 171 -7.02 -6.69 9.53
CA VAL A 171 -7.62 -6.35 10.82
C VAL A 171 -7.90 -4.86 10.92
N VAL A 172 -8.98 -4.50 11.62
CA VAL A 172 -9.28 -3.10 11.97
C VAL A 172 -9.31 -2.99 13.48
N SER A 173 -8.37 -2.22 14.04
CA SER A 173 -8.32 -1.99 15.48
C SER A 173 -9.49 -1.11 15.94
N PRO A 174 -9.89 -1.18 17.23
CA PRO A 174 -10.89 -0.28 17.79
C PRO A 174 -10.55 1.20 17.58
N LEU A 175 -9.28 1.60 17.76
CA LEU A 175 -8.84 2.99 17.56
C LEU A 175 -9.03 3.47 16.12
N VAL A 176 -8.79 2.60 15.15
CA VAL A 176 -9.02 2.92 13.74
C VAL A 176 -10.51 3.06 13.44
N LYS A 177 -11.37 2.23 14.05
CA LYS A 177 -12.84 2.37 13.94
C LYS A 177 -13.29 3.70 14.51
N ASP A 178 -12.87 4.01 15.73
CA ASP A 178 -13.18 5.27 16.40
C ASP A 178 -12.70 6.48 15.59
N TYR A 179 -11.50 6.40 15.01
CA TYR A 179 -10.97 7.43 14.13
C TYR A 179 -11.86 7.63 12.90
N LEU A 180 -12.26 6.54 12.23
CA LEU A 180 -13.12 6.60 11.05
C LEU A 180 -14.49 7.18 11.39
N ASP A 181 -15.13 6.74 12.47
CA ASP A 181 -16.46 7.19 12.89
C ASP A 181 -16.47 8.68 13.27
N ASN A 182 -15.41 9.15 13.93
CA ASN A 182 -15.27 10.57 14.29
C ASN A 182 -14.79 11.45 13.15
N SER A 183 -14.09 10.88 12.17
CA SER A 183 -13.66 11.60 10.98
C SER A 183 -14.88 11.91 10.09
N LYS A 184 -14.95 13.14 9.56
CA LYS A 184 -15.97 13.52 8.56
C LYS A 184 -15.94 12.60 7.32
N VAL A 185 -14.86 11.84 7.13
CA VAL A 185 -14.67 10.84 6.06
C VAL A 185 -15.72 9.72 6.11
N ALA A 186 -16.17 9.24 7.27
CA ALA A 186 -17.22 8.20 7.36
C ALA A 186 -18.57 8.67 6.81
N LYS A 187 -18.87 9.97 6.86
CA LYS A 187 -20.11 10.52 6.29
C LYS A 187 -20.12 10.52 4.74
N ILE A 188 -18.94 10.41 4.10
CA ILE A 188 -18.79 10.39 2.65
C ILE A 188 -18.94 8.95 2.12
N THR A 189 -18.38 7.95 2.82
CA THR A 189 -18.45 6.54 2.42
C THR A 189 -19.83 5.90 2.67
N ASN A 190 -20.56 6.32 3.72
CA ASN A 190 -21.91 5.80 4.00
C ASN A 190 -22.99 6.20 2.97
N ARG A 191 -22.69 7.05 1.98
CA ARG A 191 -23.60 7.29 0.84
C ARG A 191 -23.42 6.27 -0.30
N LEU A 192 -22.37 5.45 -0.30
CA LEU A 192 -22.13 4.46 -1.35
C LEU A 192 -22.66 3.07 -1.00
N SER A 193 -23.02 2.78 0.25
CA SER A 193 -23.51 1.46 0.67
C SER A 193 -25.02 1.24 0.47
N CYS A 194 -25.78 2.25 0.03
CA CYS A 194 -27.21 2.11 -0.26
C CYS A 194 -27.51 2.12 -1.77
N VAL A 195 -27.09 1.07 -2.47
CA VAL A 195 -27.73 0.69 -3.74
C VAL A 195 -28.27 -0.72 -3.55
N SER A 196 -29.50 -0.78 -3.03
CA SER A 196 -30.32 -1.99 -3.05
C SER A 196 -30.59 -2.35 -4.51
N VAL A 197 -30.06 -3.49 -4.96
CA VAL A 197 -30.41 -4.08 -6.24
C VAL A 197 -31.82 -4.65 -6.11
N SER A 198 -32.82 -3.89 -6.54
CA SER A 198 -34.16 -4.41 -6.80
C SER A 198 -34.14 -5.10 -8.15
N GLY A 199 -33.83 -6.40 -8.16
CA GLY A 199 -34.07 -7.28 -9.29
C GLY A 199 -35.49 -7.85 -9.18
N SER A 200 -36.35 -7.50 -10.12
CA SER A 200 -37.64 -8.13 -10.33
C SER A 200 -37.45 -9.37 -11.20
N GLU A 201 -37.68 -10.56 -10.65
CA GLU A 201 -37.99 -11.77 -11.41
C GLU A 201 -39.31 -12.34 -10.88
N GLU A 202 -40.31 -12.42 -11.75
CA GLU A 202 -41.57 -13.13 -11.54
C GLU A 202 -41.50 -14.53 -12.18
N ASP A 203 -42.29 -15.43 -11.59
CA ASP A 203 -42.70 -16.80 -11.98
C ASP A 203 -41.64 -17.91 -11.93
N GLY A 204 -41.86 -19.05 -11.26
CA GLY A 204 -43.00 -19.60 -10.54
C GLY A 204 -42.93 -21.13 -10.55
N SER A 205 -43.00 -21.79 -9.39
CA SER A 205 -43.66 -23.11 -9.15
C SER A 205 -43.34 -23.68 -7.76
N GLU A 206 -44.42 -23.93 -7.00
CA GLU A 206 -44.65 -24.82 -5.83
C GLU A 206 -43.93 -26.19 -5.95
N ASP A 207 -43.63 -27.01 -4.92
CA ASP A 207 -43.93 -27.09 -3.49
C ASP A 207 -43.03 -28.19 -2.86
N ILE A 208 -43.03 -28.25 -1.51
CA ILE A 208 -42.89 -29.41 -0.59
C ILE A 208 -41.85 -29.19 0.52
N ALA A 209 -42.42 -29.01 1.72
CA ALA A 209 -41.79 -28.84 3.01
C ALA A 209 -41.18 -30.13 3.60
N ALA A 210 -40.09 -29.95 4.37
CA ALA A 210 -39.82 -30.73 5.58
C ALA A 210 -38.90 -29.94 6.53
N ASN A 211 -39.48 -29.50 7.65
CA ASN A 211 -38.84 -28.81 8.77
C ASN A 211 -37.81 -29.68 9.50
N VAL A 212 -36.61 -29.13 9.76
CA VAL A 212 -35.78 -29.49 10.93
C VAL A 212 -35.13 -28.23 11.51
N SER A 213 -35.63 -27.83 12.68
CA SER A 213 -35.06 -26.99 13.75
C SER A 213 -34.19 -25.77 13.41
N THR A 214 -34.87 -24.62 13.44
CA THR A 214 -34.48 -23.32 14.00
C THR A 214 -33.17 -23.23 14.79
N GLU A 215 -32.19 -22.54 14.22
CA GLU A 215 -31.40 -21.53 14.94
C GLU A 215 -31.71 -20.18 14.29
N ASN A 216 -32.17 -19.22 15.08
CA ASN A 216 -32.65 -17.92 14.61
C ASN A 216 -31.51 -17.12 13.96
N GLU A 217 -31.54 -17.04 12.64
CA GLU A 217 -30.64 -16.24 11.79
C GLU A 217 -31.11 -14.77 11.72
N SER A 218 -31.44 -14.15 12.86
CA SER A 218 -32.05 -12.81 12.91
C SER A 218 -31.22 -11.69 13.56
N ASP A 219 -30.01 -11.97 14.07
CA ASP A 219 -29.19 -10.95 14.76
C ASP A 219 -27.80 -10.74 14.11
N LYS A 220 -27.71 -10.77 12.78
CA LYS A 220 -26.59 -10.10 12.09
C LYS A 220 -26.92 -8.61 12.02
N GLU A 221 -26.71 -7.92 13.13
CA GLU A 221 -26.66 -6.45 13.17
C GLU A 221 -25.78 -5.95 12.02
N ASN A 222 -26.27 -4.95 11.28
CA ASN A 222 -25.58 -4.24 10.20
C ASN A 222 -24.30 -3.54 10.71
N PHE A 223 -23.24 -4.29 10.98
CA PHE A 223 -21.93 -3.71 11.24
C PHE A 223 -21.37 -3.11 9.94
N PRO A 224 -20.85 -1.88 9.93
CA PRO A 224 -20.14 -1.35 8.78
C PRO A 224 -18.94 -2.27 8.48
N ASP A 225 -18.80 -2.72 7.23
CA ASP A 225 -17.56 -3.35 6.80
C ASP A 225 -16.46 -2.29 6.74
N TYR A 226 -15.83 -2.00 7.89
CA TYR A 226 -14.74 -1.03 8.01
C TYR A 226 -13.56 -1.40 7.11
N LEU A 227 -13.37 -2.69 6.77
CA LEU A 227 -12.28 -3.11 5.89
C LEU A 227 -12.46 -2.56 4.46
N SER A 228 -13.71 -2.40 4.01
CA SER A 228 -14.02 -1.75 2.74
C SER A 228 -13.57 -0.28 2.66
N CYS A 229 -13.20 0.34 3.78
CA CYS A 229 -12.62 1.68 3.77
C CYS A 229 -11.19 1.69 3.21
N PHE A 230 -10.45 0.58 3.21
CA PHE A 230 -9.03 0.53 2.87
C PHE A 230 -8.79 0.13 1.42
N ASN A 231 -7.83 0.81 0.77
CA ASN A 231 -7.54 0.57 -0.64
C ASN A 231 -7.00 -0.85 -0.86
N THR A 232 -6.11 -1.30 0.02
CA THR A 232 -5.48 -2.63 -0.06
C THR A 232 -6.51 -3.73 0.07
N TYR A 233 -7.39 -3.67 1.06
CA TYR A 233 -8.43 -4.67 1.26
C TYR A 233 -9.37 -4.76 0.05
N ARG A 234 -9.85 -3.61 -0.45
CA ARG A 234 -10.71 -3.57 -1.64
C ARG A 234 -10.07 -4.18 -2.88
N LEU A 235 -8.77 -3.98 -3.07
CA LEU A 235 -8.03 -4.51 -4.21
C LEU A 235 -7.70 -6.00 -4.07
N MET A 236 -7.64 -6.53 -2.86
CA MET A 236 -7.37 -7.95 -2.63
C MET A 236 -8.62 -8.79 -2.51
N ASN A 237 -9.65 -8.25 -1.86
CA ASN A 237 -10.90 -8.93 -1.56
C ASN A 237 -10.66 -10.31 -0.90
N ALA A 238 -9.75 -10.36 0.06
CA ALA A 238 -9.35 -11.57 0.77
C ALA A 238 -9.22 -11.27 2.26
N ASP A 239 -9.52 -12.27 3.09
CA ASP A 239 -9.38 -12.23 4.55
C ASP A 239 -7.92 -12.19 5.02
N HIS A 240 -7.01 -12.76 4.22
CA HIS A 240 -5.58 -12.79 4.45
C HIS A 240 -4.79 -12.88 3.14
N ILE A 241 -3.48 -12.69 3.24
CA ILE A 241 -2.52 -12.97 2.15
C ILE A 241 -1.30 -13.71 2.66
N ASP A 242 -0.65 -14.47 1.79
CA ASP A 242 0.65 -15.06 2.05
C ASP A 242 1.74 -14.28 1.30
N ALA A 243 2.54 -13.49 2.02
CA ALA A 243 3.54 -12.61 1.42
C ALA A 243 4.98 -13.02 1.79
N ARG A 244 5.94 -12.65 0.95
CA ARG A 244 7.35 -12.98 1.18
C ARG A 244 8.07 -11.85 1.92
N HIS A 245 8.66 -12.18 3.06
CA HIS A 245 9.43 -11.27 3.89
C HIS A 245 10.92 -11.56 3.78
N ARG A 246 11.71 -10.50 3.98
CA ARG A 246 13.16 -10.54 4.17
C ARG A 246 13.59 -9.27 4.90
N HIS A 247 13.36 -9.22 6.20
CA HIS A 247 13.68 -8.06 7.04
C HIS A 247 13.81 -8.49 8.49
N ARG A 248 14.34 -7.61 9.33
CA ARG A 248 14.65 -7.88 10.74
C ARG A 248 13.97 -6.92 11.71
N TYR A 249 13.81 -5.66 11.29
CA TYR A 249 13.21 -4.61 12.09
C TYR A 249 11.71 -4.51 11.86
N GLU A 250 10.96 -4.18 12.89
CA GLU A 250 9.50 -4.08 12.90
C GLU A 250 9.05 -2.75 13.50
N VAL A 251 7.84 -2.32 13.17
CA VAL A 251 7.22 -1.18 13.85
C VAL A 251 7.04 -1.52 15.33
N ASN A 252 7.45 -0.62 16.21
CA ASN A 252 7.37 -0.82 17.65
C ASN A 252 5.90 -0.92 18.11
N PRO A 253 5.44 -2.06 18.66
CA PRO A 253 4.05 -2.23 19.07
C PRO A 253 3.58 -1.21 20.12
N LYS A 254 4.51 -0.62 20.88
CA LYS A 254 4.19 0.35 21.94
C LYS A 254 3.67 1.68 21.41
N VAL A 255 4.02 2.07 20.19
CA VAL A 255 3.63 3.38 19.62
C VAL A 255 2.39 3.30 18.73
N ILE A 256 1.86 2.10 18.48
CA ILE A 256 0.80 1.87 17.48
C ILE A 256 -0.46 2.70 17.77
N ASN A 257 -0.82 2.84 19.04
CA ASN A 257 -1.99 3.61 19.44
C ASN A 257 -1.86 5.10 19.05
N ASP A 258 -0.66 5.68 19.16
CA ASP A 258 -0.40 7.07 18.79
C ASP A 258 -0.58 7.29 17.28
N PHE A 259 -0.16 6.32 16.47
CA PHE A 259 -0.31 6.36 15.02
C PHE A 259 -1.78 6.19 14.58
N GLU A 260 -2.46 5.16 15.08
CA GLU A 260 -3.84 4.85 14.71
C GLU A 260 -4.79 5.98 15.11
N SER A 261 -4.61 6.55 16.31
CA SER A 261 -5.39 7.70 16.80
C SER A 261 -5.17 8.97 15.97
N ASN A 262 -4.08 9.05 15.21
CA ASN A 262 -3.76 10.18 14.35
C ASN A 262 -4.03 9.92 12.86
N GLY A 263 -4.59 8.75 12.52
CA GLY A 263 -5.05 8.41 11.18
C GLY A 263 -4.01 7.72 10.29
N PHE A 264 -3.02 7.05 10.88
CA PHE A 264 -2.17 6.07 10.21
C PHE A 264 -2.57 4.67 10.68
N ALA A 265 -3.32 3.95 9.85
CA ALA A 265 -3.92 2.67 10.22
C ALA A 265 -3.01 1.49 9.86
N PHE A 266 -2.82 0.54 10.79
CA PHE A 266 -2.12 -0.71 10.52
C PHE A 266 -3.13 -1.84 10.25
N VAL A 267 -3.45 -1.99 8.98
CA VAL A 267 -4.56 -2.83 8.49
C VAL A 267 -4.16 -4.27 8.23
N GLY A 268 -2.87 -4.54 8.07
CA GLY A 268 -2.33 -5.89 7.93
C GLY A 268 -1.44 -6.21 9.10
N ARG A 269 -1.69 -7.33 9.78
CA ARG A 269 -0.87 -7.82 10.90
C ARG A 269 -0.46 -9.27 10.68
N ASP A 270 0.64 -9.69 11.30
CA ASP A 270 1.04 -11.10 11.25
C ASP A 270 -0.03 -12.00 11.85
N ASP A 271 -0.22 -13.19 11.27
CA ASP A 271 -1.18 -14.16 11.79
C ASP A 271 -0.71 -14.83 13.10
N ASP A 272 0.60 -14.87 13.34
CA ASP A 272 1.17 -15.66 14.43
C ASP A 272 0.81 -15.07 15.81
N LYS A 273 1.09 -13.77 16.02
CA LYS A 273 0.87 -13.08 17.29
C LYS A 273 0.05 -11.79 17.14
N GLY A 274 -0.18 -11.31 15.92
CA GLY A 274 -0.86 -10.04 15.65
C GLY A 274 -0.12 -8.81 16.19
N ASN A 275 1.18 -8.93 16.47
CA ASN A 275 2.00 -7.90 17.08
C ASN A 275 2.95 -7.20 16.09
N ARG A 276 3.09 -7.72 14.87
CA ARG A 276 3.86 -7.12 13.78
C ARG A 276 2.90 -6.45 12.81
N MET A 277 3.19 -5.20 12.50
CA MET A 277 2.39 -4.44 11.55
C MET A 277 3.00 -4.59 10.16
N GLU A 278 2.25 -5.20 9.24
CA GLU A 278 2.76 -5.61 7.95
C GLU A 278 2.21 -4.76 6.80
N ILE A 279 1.06 -4.11 6.98
CA ILE A 279 0.46 -3.17 6.02
C ILE A 279 -0.01 -1.93 6.76
N GLY A 280 0.45 -0.76 6.31
CA GLY A 280 0.00 0.55 6.80
C GLY A 280 -0.70 1.37 5.71
N GLU A 281 -1.78 2.06 6.07
CA GLU A 281 -2.49 3.01 5.20
C GLU A 281 -2.73 4.35 5.89
N LEU A 282 -2.55 5.44 5.14
CA LEU A 282 -2.94 6.77 5.61
C LEU A 282 -4.44 7.00 5.38
N ILE A 283 -5.19 7.10 6.46
CA ILE A 283 -6.63 7.48 6.44
C ILE A 283 -6.87 8.92 6.87
N ARG A 284 -5.85 9.56 7.47
CA ARG A 284 -5.87 10.98 7.80
C ARG A 284 -6.12 11.83 6.55
N PRO A 285 -7.05 12.80 6.58
CA PRO A 285 -7.20 13.78 5.51
C PRO A 285 -5.92 14.61 5.35
N ILE A 286 -5.60 14.91 4.09
CA ILE A 286 -4.50 15.80 3.72
C ILE A 286 -5.07 17.15 3.31
N ALA A 287 -4.39 18.22 3.71
CA ALA A 287 -4.74 19.56 3.30
C ALA A 287 -4.25 19.79 1.87
N CYS A 288 -5.13 20.22 0.97
CA CYS A 288 -4.76 20.57 -0.40
C CYS A 288 -5.01 22.05 -0.68
N GLN A 289 -3.98 22.73 -1.18
CA GLN A 289 -4.13 24.08 -1.69
C GLN A 289 -4.82 24.02 -3.05
N ARG A 290 -6.03 24.58 -3.14
CA ARG A 290 -6.75 24.68 -4.41
C ARG A 290 -6.16 25.82 -5.24
N SER A 291 -5.83 25.54 -6.50
CA SER A 291 -5.52 26.60 -7.47
C SER A 291 -6.78 27.42 -7.76
N LYS A 292 -6.72 28.74 -7.65
CA LYS A 292 -7.87 29.66 -7.79
C LYS A 292 -8.48 29.57 -9.19
N SER A 293 -9.75 29.19 -9.29
CA SER A 293 -10.58 29.40 -10.48
C SER A 293 -11.86 30.19 -10.16
N SER A 294 -11.73 31.33 -9.50
CA SER A 294 -12.70 32.45 -9.49
C SER A 294 -12.28 33.50 -8.45
N LYS A 295 -12.61 34.78 -8.69
CA LYS A 295 -12.05 35.93 -7.97
C LYS A 295 -12.59 36.18 -6.55
N ASP A 296 -13.63 35.47 -6.08
CA ASP A 296 -14.40 35.92 -4.91
C ASP A 296 -14.59 34.89 -3.76
N SER A 297 -13.61 34.03 -3.48
CA SER A 297 -13.68 33.17 -2.28
C SER A 297 -12.38 33.16 -1.47
N VAL A 298 -12.53 33.34 -0.16
CA VAL A 298 -11.48 33.22 0.86
C VAL A 298 -10.81 31.85 0.72
N ALA A 299 -9.47 31.82 0.72
CA ALA A 299 -8.69 30.59 0.57
C ALA A 299 -8.91 29.64 1.75
N GLY A 300 -9.93 28.79 1.66
CA GLY A 300 -10.13 27.68 2.59
C GLY A 300 -9.21 26.52 2.21
N LEU A 301 -8.54 25.93 3.21
CA LEU A 301 -7.89 24.63 3.04
C LEU A 301 -8.97 23.56 2.90
N GLU A 302 -9.02 22.90 1.74
CA GLU A 302 -9.90 21.76 1.52
C GLU A 302 -9.18 20.49 1.97
N GLU A 303 -9.80 19.75 2.89
CA GLU A 303 -9.31 18.45 3.34
C GLU A 303 -9.82 17.36 2.38
N ARG A 304 -8.92 16.53 1.88
CA ARG A 304 -9.27 15.35 1.08
C ARG A 304 -8.57 14.11 1.59
N ARG A 305 -9.13 12.94 1.30
CA ARG A 305 -8.43 11.68 1.54
C ARG A 305 -7.24 11.54 0.60
N HIS A 306 -6.12 11.02 1.09
CA HIS A 306 -4.99 10.69 0.23
C HIS A 306 -5.42 9.58 -0.76
N PRO A 307 -5.19 9.74 -2.08
CA PRO A 307 -5.69 8.81 -3.08
C PRO A 307 -5.15 7.39 -2.89
N TYR A 308 -3.85 7.27 -2.61
CA TYR A 308 -3.22 5.98 -2.30
C TYR A 308 -1.92 6.20 -1.54
N PHE A 309 -1.88 5.90 -0.24
CA PHE A 309 -0.65 5.97 0.56
C PHE A 309 -0.56 4.68 1.36
N VAL A 310 0.22 3.74 0.84
CA VAL A 310 0.30 2.38 1.37
C VAL A 310 1.77 2.04 1.64
N GLY A 311 2.03 1.40 2.77
CA GLY A 311 3.31 0.78 3.06
C GLY A 311 3.15 -0.71 3.37
N THR A 312 4.07 -1.54 2.90
CA THR A 312 4.11 -2.98 3.19
C THR A 312 5.47 -3.39 3.73
N GLN A 313 5.48 -4.25 4.75
CA GLN A 313 6.71 -4.80 5.31
C GLN A 313 7.28 -5.94 4.46
N PHE A 314 6.42 -6.70 3.79
CA PHE A 314 6.83 -7.71 2.79
C PHE A 314 7.14 -7.08 1.42
N HIS A 315 7.56 -7.95 0.51
CA HIS A 315 7.91 -7.62 -0.88
C HIS A 315 6.78 -8.04 -1.86
N PRO A 316 5.81 -7.15 -2.15
CA PRO A 316 4.68 -7.46 -3.04
C PRO A 316 5.08 -7.73 -4.50
N GLU A 317 6.31 -7.38 -4.89
CA GLU A 317 6.84 -7.59 -6.23
C GLU A 317 7.07 -9.08 -6.56
N TYR A 318 7.39 -9.92 -5.58
CA TYR A 318 7.70 -11.34 -5.81
C TYR A 318 6.47 -12.20 -6.15
N THR A 319 5.29 -11.76 -5.74
CA THR A 319 4.02 -12.45 -5.99
C THR A 319 3.29 -11.92 -7.23
N SER A 320 3.78 -10.83 -7.84
CA SER A 320 3.21 -10.31 -9.09
C SER A 320 3.43 -11.28 -10.26
N ARG A 321 2.42 -11.42 -11.11
CA ARG A 321 2.50 -12.15 -12.39
C ARG A 321 1.92 -11.32 -13.53
N PRO A 322 2.27 -11.59 -14.80
CA PRO A 322 1.72 -10.84 -15.92
C PRO A 322 0.19 -10.91 -16.03
N MET A 323 -0.39 -12.08 -15.79
CA MET A 323 -1.85 -12.28 -15.85
C MET A 323 -2.58 -11.95 -14.54
N THR A 324 -1.84 -11.93 -13.42
CA THR A 324 -2.36 -11.59 -12.09
C THR A 324 -1.36 -10.66 -11.40
N PRO A 325 -1.36 -9.37 -11.75
CA PRO A 325 -0.45 -8.41 -11.16
C PRO A 325 -0.69 -8.27 -9.66
N SER A 326 0.34 -7.82 -8.94
CA SER A 326 0.21 -7.57 -7.51
C SER A 326 -0.80 -6.45 -7.23
N PRO A 327 -1.80 -6.66 -6.34
CA PRO A 327 -2.81 -5.66 -5.99
C PRO A 327 -2.21 -4.31 -5.54
N PHE A 328 -1.05 -4.34 -4.88
CA PHE A 328 -0.36 -3.13 -4.42
C PHE A 328 0.13 -2.24 -5.56
N PHE A 329 0.63 -2.85 -6.64
CA PHE A 329 1.08 -2.11 -7.82
C PHE A 329 -0.11 -1.67 -8.68
N LEU A 330 -1.17 -2.48 -8.76
CA LEU A 330 -2.41 -2.09 -9.41
C LEU A 330 -3.05 -0.86 -8.74
N GLY A 331 -3.17 -0.87 -7.42
CA GLY A 331 -3.71 0.27 -6.65
C GLY A 331 -2.93 1.55 -6.89
N LEU A 332 -1.60 1.45 -6.93
CA LEU A 332 -0.72 2.56 -7.24
C LEU A 332 -0.97 3.13 -8.65
N VAL A 333 -0.99 2.27 -9.68
CA VAL A 333 -1.21 2.68 -11.08
C VAL A 333 -2.61 3.24 -11.30
N TYR A 334 -3.66 2.59 -10.76
CA TYR A 334 -5.03 3.09 -10.88
C TYR A 334 -5.19 4.47 -10.25
N SER A 335 -4.55 4.70 -9.10
CA SER A 335 -4.60 5.98 -8.41
C SER A 335 -3.85 7.08 -9.16
N ALA A 336 -2.75 6.73 -9.84
CA ALA A 336 -2.01 7.63 -10.72
C ALA A 336 -2.85 8.06 -11.94
N LEU A 337 -3.51 7.10 -12.60
CA LEU A 337 -4.34 7.36 -13.78
C LEU A 337 -5.59 8.18 -13.44
N SER A 338 -6.23 7.89 -12.30
CA SER A 338 -7.47 8.58 -11.87
C SER A 338 -7.26 10.07 -11.55
N GLN A 339 -6.05 10.44 -11.11
CA GLN A 339 -5.71 11.85 -10.88
C GLN A 339 -5.47 12.62 -12.19
N ARG A 340 -5.06 11.93 -13.26
CA ARG A 340 -4.87 12.53 -14.59
C ARG A 340 -6.19 12.79 -15.31
N SER A 341 -7.20 11.93 -15.15
CA SER A 341 -8.53 12.17 -15.76
C SER A 341 -9.22 13.36 -15.12
N SER A 342 -9.11 13.50 -13.80
CA SER A 342 -9.70 14.61 -13.03
C SER A 342 -9.12 15.98 -13.39
N SER A 343 -7.89 16.06 -13.90
CA SER A 343 -7.27 17.31 -14.36
C SER A 343 -7.57 17.70 -15.81
N ARG A 344 -8.17 16.79 -16.61
CA ARG A 344 -8.42 16.99 -18.05
C ARG A 344 -9.88 17.31 -18.42
N SER A 345 -10.84 17.11 -17.51
CA SER A 345 -12.26 17.34 -17.79
C SER A 345 -12.71 18.74 -17.37
N THR A 346 -12.76 19.68 -18.32
CA THR A 346 -13.69 20.83 -18.29
C THR A 346 -15.04 20.49 -18.92
N ASP A 347 -15.23 19.24 -19.37
CA ASP A 347 -16.46 18.81 -20.02
C ASP A 347 -17.38 18.08 -19.04
N SER A 348 -18.51 18.72 -18.78
CA SER A 348 -19.54 18.29 -17.85
C SER A 348 -20.36 17.13 -18.41
N GLN A 349 -19.80 15.91 -18.46
CA GLN A 349 -20.59 14.69 -18.69
C GLN A 349 -19.91 13.36 -18.30
N LEU A 350 -19.14 13.35 -17.20
CA LEU A 350 -18.83 12.10 -16.47
C LEU A 350 -19.28 12.27 -15.01
N LYS A 351 -20.59 12.26 -14.80
CA LYS A 351 -21.19 12.09 -13.47
C LYS A 351 -21.36 10.59 -13.21
N GLY A 352 -20.55 10.06 -12.31
CA GLY A 352 -20.75 8.73 -11.73
C GLY A 352 -19.85 8.53 -10.50
N PRO A 353 -20.37 8.12 -9.34
CA PRO A 353 -19.56 7.82 -8.16
C PRO A 353 -19.07 6.38 -8.29
N ASN A 354 -17.89 6.11 -8.83
CA ASN A 354 -17.32 4.75 -8.86
C ASN A 354 -15.78 4.77 -8.88
N TYR A 355 -15.19 5.44 -7.88
CA TYR A 355 -13.77 5.27 -7.59
C TYR A 355 -13.62 3.96 -6.81
N LEU A 356 -13.00 2.96 -7.45
CA LEU A 356 -12.77 1.57 -7.01
C LEU A 356 -13.91 0.55 -7.26
N LEU A 357 -14.62 0.63 -8.40
CA LEU A 357 -15.29 -0.54 -8.97
C LEU A 357 -14.47 -1.10 -10.15
N VAL A 358 -13.32 -1.70 -9.83
CA VAL A 358 -13.12 -3.05 -10.37
C VAL A 358 -14.08 -3.90 -9.53
N PRO A 359 -14.97 -4.76 -10.08
CA PRO A 359 -15.67 -5.72 -9.23
C PRO A 359 -14.62 -6.34 -8.31
N PRO A 360 -14.88 -6.48 -7.00
CA PRO A 360 -13.85 -6.89 -6.07
C PRO A 360 -13.24 -8.16 -6.66
N PRO A 361 -11.93 -8.15 -6.97
CA PRO A 361 -11.36 -9.22 -7.76
C PRO A 361 -11.62 -10.54 -7.05
N LYS A 362 -11.61 -11.66 -7.79
CA LYS A 362 -11.58 -12.98 -7.14
C LYS A 362 -10.55 -12.92 -6.01
N PRO A 363 -10.87 -13.42 -4.80
CA PRO A 363 -9.98 -13.31 -3.66
C PRO A 363 -8.54 -13.57 -4.04
N TRP A 364 -7.69 -12.57 -3.81
CA TRP A 364 -6.30 -12.66 -4.21
C TRP A 364 -5.55 -13.50 -3.18
N TYR A 365 -5.38 -14.78 -3.50
CA TYR A 365 -4.44 -15.65 -2.81
C TYR A 365 -3.22 -15.85 -3.72
N PRO A 366 -2.01 -15.43 -3.30
CA PRO A 366 -0.82 -15.71 -4.07
C PRO A 366 -0.68 -17.22 -4.18
N ARG A 367 -0.61 -17.74 -5.41
CA ARG A 367 -0.41 -19.18 -5.62
C ARG A 367 0.91 -19.56 -4.95
N GLN A 368 0.85 -20.46 -3.96
CA GLN A 368 2.06 -21.10 -3.46
C GLN A 368 2.77 -21.72 -4.67
N PRO A 369 4.09 -21.53 -4.82
CA PRO A 369 4.82 -22.31 -5.81
C PRO A 369 4.49 -23.76 -5.52
N ALA A 370 4.05 -24.52 -6.53
CA ALA A 370 3.88 -25.95 -6.38
C ALA A 370 5.17 -26.45 -5.74
N SER A 371 5.08 -26.94 -4.51
CA SER A 371 6.20 -27.59 -3.86
C SER A 371 6.44 -28.86 -4.64
N MET A 372 7.19 -28.77 -5.73
CA MET A 372 7.97 -29.92 -6.16
C MET A 372 8.91 -30.18 -5.00
N SER A 373 8.51 -31.08 -4.10
CA SER A 373 9.41 -31.59 -3.09
C SER A 373 10.66 -32.04 -3.83
N TYR A 374 11.83 -31.68 -3.31
CA TYR A 374 13.12 -32.06 -3.90
C TYR A 374 13.23 -33.59 -4.12
N ASN A 375 12.43 -34.37 -3.38
CA ASN A 375 12.28 -35.82 -3.50
C ASN A 375 11.63 -36.30 -4.81
N SER A 376 10.98 -35.42 -5.57
CA SER A 376 10.35 -35.76 -6.85
C SER A 376 11.31 -35.69 -8.05
N LEU A 377 12.50 -35.10 -7.90
CA LEU A 377 13.50 -34.96 -8.95
C LEU A 377 14.59 -36.04 -8.93
N PHE A 378 14.70 -36.79 -7.84
CA PHE A 378 15.64 -37.90 -7.71
C PHE A 378 14.95 -39.08 -7.01
N PRO A 379 14.44 -40.08 -7.75
CA PRO A 379 13.95 -41.29 -7.11
C PRO A 379 15.09 -41.94 -6.33
N ILE A 380 14.87 -42.14 -5.03
CA ILE A 380 15.79 -42.89 -4.16
C ILE A 380 15.97 -44.26 -4.80
N VAL A 381 17.15 -44.50 -5.38
CA VAL A 381 17.56 -45.83 -5.82
C VAL A 381 17.62 -46.70 -4.57
N LYS A 382 16.63 -47.57 -4.38
CA LYS A 382 16.72 -48.64 -3.38
C LYS A 382 17.96 -49.47 -3.74
N LYS A 383 18.96 -49.47 -2.86
CA LYS A 383 20.06 -50.43 -2.95
C LYS A 383 19.45 -51.83 -2.92
N ALA A 384 19.78 -52.61 -3.96
CA ALA A 384 19.42 -54.01 -4.10
C ALA A 384 20.11 -54.87 -3.04
#